data_AF-A0A0S9CN35-F1
#
_entry.id   AF-A0A0S9CN35-F1
#
_cell.length_a   1.000
_cell.length_b   1.000
_cell.length_c   1.000
_cell.angle_alpha   90.00
_cell.angle_beta   90.00
_cell.angle_gamma   90.00
#
_symmetry.space_group_name_H-M   'P 1'
#
loop_
_entity.id
_entity.type
_entity.pdbx_description
1 polymer ?
#
loop_
_entity_poly.entity_id
_entity_poly.type
_entity_poly.pdbx_seq_one_letter_code
_entity_poly.pdbx_strand_id
1 'polypeptide(L)'
;MTPDITGTDTGVDPEGTAFGLAQRRSWVFSAWWYPAVLSVSGAVQAGLALAVGQSAKAGIVLASLGAVSAALGWALTAGHRFTRRPPKPGSDIPRVKQGIRTTPIMVRTILIASALGVGALVLFTPRGGSPKSLPLLGMLAIWPLGLAVGLAYTRRLMIKSPTLYAQWLERR
;
A
#
# COMPACT_ATOMS: atom_id res chain seq x y z
N MET A 1 -24.91 -46.72 -14.11
CA MET A 1 -25.30 -45.30 -14.01
C MET A 1 -24.12 -44.58 -13.37
N THR A 2 -23.28 -43.98 -14.19
CA THR A 2 -22.03 -43.31 -13.77
C THR A 2 -22.41 -41.91 -13.31
N PRO A 3 -22.05 -41.46 -12.09
CA PRO A 3 -22.33 -40.09 -11.69
C PRO A 3 -21.50 -39.14 -12.55
N ASP A 4 -22.19 -38.20 -13.20
CA ASP A 4 -21.58 -37.12 -13.96
C ASP A 4 -20.83 -36.18 -12.99
N ILE A 5 -19.52 -36.04 -13.20
CA ILE A 5 -18.57 -35.31 -12.35
C ILE A 5 -18.40 -33.86 -12.84
N THR A 6 -19.35 -33.36 -13.62
CA THR A 6 -19.38 -31.96 -14.06
C THR A 6 -20.35 -31.15 -13.21
N GLY A 7 -20.05 -31.09 -11.92
CA GLY A 7 -20.60 -30.08 -11.02
C GLY A 7 -20.05 -28.69 -11.38
N THR A 8 -20.46 -28.13 -12.52
CA THR A 8 -20.43 -26.69 -12.72
C THR A 8 -21.62 -26.11 -11.99
N ASP A 9 -21.48 -26.01 -10.67
CA ASP A 9 -22.25 -25.05 -9.91
C ASP A 9 -22.01 -23.68 -10.55
N THR A 10 -23.00 -23.20 -11.31
CA THR A 10 -23.13 -21.80 -11.71
C THR A 10 -23.55 -20.93 -10.51
N GLY A 11 -23.39 -21.47 -9.29
CA GLY A 11 -23.47 -20.76 -8.03
C GLY A 11 -22.29 -19.81 -7.91
N VAL A 12 -22.61 -18.55 -7.66
CA VAL A 12 -21.67 -17.49 -7.28
C VAL A 12 -20.65 -18.06 -6.29
N ASP A 13 -19.39 -18.23 -6.69
CA ASP A 13 -18.30 -18.60 -5.78
C ASP A 13 -18.19 -17.50 -4.70
N PRO A 14 -18.64 -17.76 -3.46
CA PRO A 14 -18.68 -16.74 -2.42
C PRO A 14 -17.26 -16.35 -2.00
N GLU A 15 -16.32 -17.31 -2.06
CA GLU A 15 -14.91 -17.08 -1.74
C GLU A 15 -14.26 -16.19 -2.80
N GLY A 16 -14.42 -16.54 -4.08
CA GLY A 16 -13.92 -15.73 -5.20
C GLY A 16 -14.50 -14.32 -5.22
N THR A 17 -15.79 -14.16 -4.91
CA THR A 17 -16.47 -12.87 -4.86
C THR A 17 -16.01 -12.02 -3.68
N ALA A 18 -15.78 -12.63 -2.51
CA ALA A 18 -15.21 -11.97 -1.35
C ALA A 18 -13.79 -11.46 -1.61
N PHE A 19 -12.94 -12.26 -2.27
CA PHE A 19 -11.62 -11.82 -2.71
C PHE A 19 -11.67 -10.69 -3.73
N GLY A 20 -12.61 -10.75 -4.68
CA GLY A 20 -12.85 -9.67 -5.63
C GLY A 20 -13.16 -8.33 -4.96
N LEU A 21 -13.95 -8.35 -3.87
CA LEU A 21 -14.22 -7.15 -3.07
C LEU A 21 -12.97 -6.62 -2.38
N ALA A 22 -12.19 -7.51 -1.76
CA ALA A 22 -10.94 -7.15 -1.09
C ALA A 22 -9.91 -6.57 -2.08
N GLN A 23 -9.82 -7.13 -3.29
CA GLN A 23 -8.96 -6.65 -4.37
C GLN A 23 -9.39 -5.28 -4.90
N ARG A 24 -10.68 -5.05 -5.08
CA ARG A 24 -11.18 -3.71 -5.43
C ARG A 24 -10.81 -2.69 -4.35
N ARG A 25 -10.98 -3.03 -3.07
CA ARG A 25 -10.61 -2.15 -1.95
C ARG A 25 -9.10 -1.90 -1.86
N SER A 26 -8.26 -2.90 -2.14
CA SER A 26 -6.81 -2.73 -2.13
C SER A 26 -6.33 -1.85 -3.29
N TRP A 27 -6.94 -1.97 -4.47
CA TRP A 27 -6.66 -1.10 -5.61
C TRP A 27 -7.05 0.35 -5.32
N VAL A 28 -8.28 0.56 -4.83
CA VAL A 28 -8.77 1.87 -4.39
C VAL A 28 -7.83 2.50 -3.36
N PHE A 29 -7.36 1.71 -2.39
CA PHE A 29 -6.41 2.18 -1.38
C PHE A 29 -5.07 2.57 -2.00
N SER A 30 -4.48 1.69 -2.82
CA SER A 30 -3.16 1.88 -3.42
C SER A 30 -3.09 3.14 -4.29
N ALA A 31 -4.18 3.47 -4.99
CA ALA A 31 -4.24 4.62 -5.89
C ALA A 31 -3.94 5.97 -5.21
N TRP A 32 -4.32 6.16 -3.95
CA TRP A 32 -4.01 7.39 -3.21
C TRP A 32 -2.89 7.21 -2.18
N TRP A 33 -2.70 5.99 -1.65
CA TRP A 33 -1.75 5.72 -0.57
C TRP A 33 -0.30 5.98 -0.98
N TYR A 34 0.17 5.43 -2.11
CA TYR A 34 1.58 5.58 -2.49
C TYR A 34 1.96 7.04 -2.83
N PRO A 35 1.11 7.82 -3.52
CA PRO A 35 1.31 9.26 -3.62
C PRO A 35 1.26 10.00 -2.28
N ALA A 36 0.42 9.57 -1.33
CA ALA A 36 0.39 10.16 0.00
C ALA A 36 1.70 9.89 0.77
N VAL A 37 2.30 8.69 0.63
CA VAL A 37 3.63 8.38 1.18
C VAL A 37 4.69 9.32 0.61
N LEU A 38 4.63 9.63 -0.70
CA LEU A 38 5.51 10.63 -1.32
C LEU A 38 5.32 12.01 -0.68
N SER A 39 4.05 12.39 -0.43
CA SER A 39 3.72 13.67 0.19
C SER A 39 4.31 13.78 1.60
N VAL A 40 4.12 12.73 2.42
CA VAL A 40 4.67 12.65 3.78
C VAL A 40 6.19 12.67 3.76
N SER A 41 6.82 11.96 2.81
CA SER A 41 8.27 11.96 2.64
C SER A 41 8.81 13.37 2.33
N GLY A 42 8.13 14.12 1.44
CA GLY A 42 8.45 15.51 1.16
C GLY A 42 8.27 16.43 2.38
N ALA A 43 7.19 16.25 3.14
CA ALA A 43 6.93 17.03 4.35
C ALA A 43 8.00 16.78 5.43
N VAL A 44 8.41 15.53 5.63
CA VAL A 44 9.50 15.15 6.54
C VAL A 44 10.82 15.77 6.08
N GLN A 45 11.14 15.71 4.79
CA GLN A 45 12.33 16.35 4.25
C GLN A 45 12.32 17.86 4.51
N ALA A 46 11.20 18.54 4.22
CA ALA A 46 11.07 19.98 4.41
C ALA A 46 11.22 20.37 5.89
N GLY A 47 10.55 19.66 6.79
CA GLY A 47 10.62 19.92 8.24
C GLY A 47 12.04 19.73 8.79
N LEU A 48 12.71 18.64 8.41
CA LEU A 48 14.09 18.39 8.81
C LEU A 48 15.06 19.41 8.19
N ALA A 49 14.84 19.81 6.92
CA ALA A 49 15.67 20.82 6.27
C ALA A 49 15.59 22.16 7.01
N LEU A 50 14.39 22.61 7.37
CA LEU A 50 14.21 23.82 8.17
C LEU A 50 14.90 23.70 9.54
N ALA A 51 14.79 22.55 10.21
CA ALA A 51 15.41 22.31 11.51
C ALA A 51 16.94 22.41 11.49
N VAL A 52 17.58 22.13 10.34
CA VAL A 52 19.04 22.20 10.19
C VAL A 52 19.52 23.42 9.40
N GLY A 53 18.65 24.42 9.20
CA GLY A 53 18.96 25.67 8.50
C GLY A 53 19.20 25.50 6.99
N GLN A 54 18.63 24.46 6.37
CA GLN A 54 18.68 24.20 4.93
C GLN A 54 17.41 24.67 4.20
N SER A 55 17.50 24.75 2.87
CA SER A 55 16.35 25.07 2.03
C SER A 55 15.32 23.93 2.02
N ALA A 56 14.08 24.27 2.35
CA ALA A 56 12.93 23.35 2.33
C ALA A 56 12.27 23.19 0.94
N LYS A 57 12.77 23.90 -0.08
CA LYS A 57 12.13 23.98 -1.40
C LYS A 57 11.89 22.60 -2.02
N ALA A 58 12.88 21.72 -1.96
CA ALA A 58 12.77 20.37 -2.50
C ALA A 58 11.66 19.55 -1.82
N GLY A 59 11.62 19.56 -0.49
CA GLY A 59 10.60 18.86 0.29
C GLY A 59 9.20 19.40 0.06
N ILE A 60 9.04 20.72 -0.05
CA ILE A 60 7.74 21.35 -0.35
C ILE A 60 7.25 20.94 -1.74
N VAL A 61 8.12 20.96 -2.76
CA VAL A 61 7.77 20.50 -4.11
C VAL A 61 7.34 19.04 -4.10
N LEU A 62 8.10 18.18 -3.42
CA LEU A 62 7.78 16.75 -3.31
C LEU A 62 6.47 16.51 -2.55
N ALA A 63 6.27 17.24 -1.45
CA ALA A 63 5.06 17.18 -0.64
C ALA A 63 3.82 17.54 -1.47
N SER A 64 3.93 18.62 -2.26
CA SER A 64 2.87 19.14 -3.11
C SER A 64 2.55 18.18 -4.25
N LEU A 65 3.57 17.64 -4.92
CA LEU A 65 3.41 16.65 -5.99
C LEU A 65 2.70 15.39 -5.47
N GLY A 66 3.13 14.88 -4.30
CA GLY A 66 2.51 13.73 -3.66
C GLY A 66 1.06 14.00 -3.26
N ALA A 67 0.76 15.19 -2.72
CA ALA A 67 -0.59 15.58 -2.31
C ALA A 67 -1.54 15.68 -3.51
N VAL A 68 -1.13 16.36 -4.58
CA VAL A 68 -1.92 16.47 -5.83
C VAL A 68 -2.14 15.08 -6.43
N SER A 69 -1.10 14.26 -6.51
CA SER A 69 -1.19 12.89 -7.03
C SER A 69 -2.09 12.00 -6.18
N ALA A 70 -2.06 12.16 -4.85
CA ALA A 70 -2.94 11.43 -3.93
C ALA A 70 -4.40 11.85 -4.10
N ALA A 71 -4.66 13.15 -4.25
CA ALA A 71 -5.99 13.68 -4.53
C ALA A 71 -6.52 13.16 -5.87
N LEU A 72 -5.70 13.15 -6.93
CA LEU A 72 -6.05 12.58 -8.23
C LEU A 72 -6.34 11.07 -8.13
N GLY A 73 -5.46 10.29 -7.49
CA GLY A 73 -5.68 8.87 -7.28
C GLY A 73 -6.94 8.57 -6.46
N TRP A 74 -7.27 9.43 -5.49
CA TRP A 74 -8.53 9.35 -4.76
C TRP A 74 -9.72 9.64 -5.69
N ALA A 75 -9.67 10.73 -6.46
CA ALA A 75 -10.75 11.16 -7.34
C ALA A 75 -11.03 10.14 -8.46
N LEU A 76 -9.99 9.63 -9.11
CA LEU A 76 -10.08 8.59 -10.14
C LEU A 76 -10.70 7.28 -9.61
N THR A 77 -10.55 7.03 -8.30
CA THR A 77 -11.12 5.84 -7.65
C THR A 77 -12.46 6.09 -6.96
N ALA A 78 -13.02 7.31 -7.02
CA ALA A 78 -14.28 7.65 -6.36
C ALA A 78 -15.46 6.76 -6.81
N GLY A 79 -15.60 6.53 -8.12
CA GLY A 79 -16.64 5.62 -8.64
C GLY A 79 -16.49 4.19 -8.08
N HIS A 80 -15.25 3.70 -7.97
CA HIS A 80 -14.97 2.40 -7.35
C HIS A 80 -15.08 2.38 -5.83
N ARG A 81 -15.09 3.52 -5.13
CA ARG A 81 -15.37 3.58 -3.68
C ARG A 81 -16.84 3.42 -3.39
N PHE A 82 -17.68 4.10 -4.17
CA PHE A 82 -19.10 4.26 -3.88
C PHE A 82 -20.01 3.34 -4.71
N THR A 83 -19.49 2.60 -5.69
CA THR A 83 -20.34 1.69 -6.48
C THR A 83 -20.87 0.51 -5.67
N ARG A 84 -22.18 0.23 -5.81
CA ARG A 84 -22.88 -0.95 -5.28
C ARG A 84 -22.86 -2.14 -6.24
N ARG A 85 -22.15 -2.03 -7.37
CA ARG A 85 -22.02 -3.14 -8.33
C ARG A 85 -21.32 -4.34 -7.67
N PRO A 86 -21.78 -5.58 -7.94
CA PRO A 86 -21.17 -6.78 -7.39
C PRO A 86 -19.69 -6.86 -7.83
N PRO A 87 -18.78 -7.28 -6.94
CA PRO A 87 -17.38 -7.43 -7.28
C PRO A 87 -17.20 -8.59 -8.27
N LYS A 88 -16.26 -8.44 -9.22
CA LYS A 88 -15.89 -9.53 -10.11
C LYS A 88 -15.17 -10.61 -9.28
N PRO A 89 -15.49 -11.91 -9.44
CA PRO A 89 -14.79 -12.97 -8.75
C PRO A 89 -13.29 -12.91 -9.03
N GLY A 90 -12.47 -13.15 -8.01
CA GLY A 90 -11.02 -13.26 -8.16
C GLY A 90 -10.67 -14.49 -8.99
N SER A 91 -9.90 -14.31 -10.07
CA SER A 91 -9.56 -15.38 -11.00
C SER A 91 -8.42 -16.29 -10.55
N ASP A 92 -7.69 -15.92 -9.48
CA ASP A 92 -6.49 -16.64 -9.02
C ASP A 92 -6.38 -16.60 -7.48
N ILE A 93 -7.30 -17.32 -6.83
CA ILE A 93 -7.33 -17.48 -5.36
C ILE A 93 -6.02 -18.11 -4.83
N PRO A 94 -5.43 -19.15 -5.48
CA PRO A 94 -4.16 -19.72 -5.01
C PRO A 94 -3.03 -18.69 -4.92
N ARG A 95 -2.86 -17.84 -5.93
CA ARG A 95 -1.83 -16.78 -5.91
C ARG A 95 -2.08 -15.74 -4.84
N VAL A 96 -3.33 -15.36 -4.60
CA VAL A 96 -3.68 -14.44 -3.51
C VAL A 96 -3.35 -15.05 -2.15
N LYS A 97 -3.71 -16.32 -1.92
CA LYS A 97 -3.37 -17.06 -0.69
C LYS A 97 -1.85 -17.13 -0.47
N GLN A 98 -1.09 -17.39 -1.54
CA GLN A 98 0.37 -17.35 -1.50
C GLN A 98 0.89 -15.94 -1.13
N GLY A 99 0.35 -14.90 -1.77
CA GLY A 99 0.70 -13.51 -1.46
C GLY A 99 0.46 -13.14 0.01
N ILE A 100 -0.68 -13.56 0.59
CA ILE A 100 -1.00 -13.34 2.01
C ILE A 100 0.05 -13.98 2.93
N ARG A 101 0.53 -15.18 2.59
CA ARG A 101 1.55 -15.93 3.35
C ARG A 101 2.93 -15.28 3.26
N THR A 102 3.32 -14.82 2.07
CA THR A 102 4.66 -14.24 1.84
C THR A 102 4.76 -12.78 2.29
N THR A 103 3.66 -12.02 2.35
CA THR A 103 3.68 -10.58 2.66
C THR A 103 4.38 -10.22 3.98
N PRO A 104 4.19 -10.91 5.11
CA PRO A 104 4.91 -10.60 6.35
C PRO A 104 6.43 -10.72 6.21
N ILE A 105 6.89 -11.74 5.48
CA ILE A 105 8.32 -11.94 5.18
C ILE A 105 8.82 -10.78 4.33
N MET A 106 8.08 -10.42 3.26
CA MET A 106 8.42 -9.30 2.39
C MET A 106 8.50 -7.97 3.14
N VAL A 107 7.52 -7.67 4.01
CA VAL A 107 7.53 -6.49 4.87
C VAL A 107 8.78 -6.47 5.75
N ARG A 108 9.09 -7.58 6.43
CA ARG A 108 10.26 -7.68 7.29
C ARG A 108 11.56 -7.49 6.50
N THR A 109 11.68 -8.10 5.33
CA THR A 109 12.85 -7.95 4.45
C THR A 109 13.02 -6.52 3.97
N ILE A 110 11.95 -5.84 3.54
CA ILE A 110 12.01 -4.43 3.12
C ILE A 110 12.51 -3.55 4.26
N LEU A 111 11.97 -3.72 5.48
CA LEU A 111 12.35 -2.91 6.63
C LEU A 111 13.80 -3.16 7.05
N ILE A 112 14.24 -4.43 7.10
CA ILE A 112 15.62 -4.77 7.43
C ILE A 112 16.59 -4.23 6.38
N ALA A 113 16.33 -4.50 5.09
CA ALA A 113 17.19 -4.03 4.01
C ALA A 113 17.28 -2.50 3.98
N SER A 114 16.18 -1.82 4.28
CA SER A 114 16.14 -0.36 4.34
C SER A 114 16.89 0.19 5.54
N ALA A 115 16.74 -0.42 6.72
CA ALA A 115 17.51 -0.03 7.92
C ALA A 115 19.01 -0.22 7.69
N LEU A 116 19.41 -1.34 7.07
CA LEU A 116 20.79 -1.59 6.68
C LEU A 116 21.30 -0.59 5.64
N GLY A 117 20.48 -0.26 4.63
CA GLY A 117 20.84 0.73 3.60
C GLY A 117 21.03 2.14 4.18
N VAL A 118 20.12 2.58 5.04
CA VAL A 118 20.23 3.87 5.74
C VAL A 118 21.44 3.87 6.67
N GLY A 119 21.65 2.79 7.43
CA GLY A 119 22.83 2.64 8.30
C GLY A 119 24.14 2.67 7.52
N ALA A 120 24.21 1.97 6.38
CA ALA A 120 25.36 2.00 5.49
C ALA A 120 25.62 3.40 4.92
N LEU A 121 24.58 4.12 4.51
CA LEU A 121 24.73 5.51 4.05
C LEU A 121 25.30 6.41 5.15
N VAL A 122 24.87 6.25 6.40
CA VAL A 122 25.40 7.01 7.54
C VAL A 122 26.88 6.68 7.81
N LEU A 123 27.24 5.40 7.75
CA LEU A 123 28.59 4.93 8.10
C LEU A 123 29.64 5.14 7.00
N PHE A 124 29.25 4.99 5.73
CA PHE A 124 30.19 4.96 4.61
C PHE A 124 30.19 6.22 3.74
N THR A 125 29.26 7.16 3.94
CA THR A 125 29.26 8.42 3.16
C THR A 125 30.05 9.51 3.89
N PRO A 126 30.91 10.28 3.21
CA PRO A 126 31.50 11.48 3.77
C PRO A 126 30.37 12.44 4.21
N ARG A 127 30.29 12.74 5.51
CA ARG A 127 29.20 13.51 6.17
C ARG A 127 27.89 12.75 6.41
N GLY A 128 27.89 11.42 6.36
CA GLY A 128 26.71 10.59 6.63
C GLY A 128 26.08 10.82 8.01
N GLY A 129 26.90 11.01 9.05
CA GLY A 129 26.46 11.38 10.41
C GLY A 129 26.28 12.89 10.65
N SER A 130 26.45 13.75 9.64
CA SER A 130 26.27 15.19 9.83
C SER A 130 24.78 15.54 9.96
N PRO A 131 24.40 16.54 10.78
CA PRO A 131 23.01 17.01 10.82
C PRO A 131 22.46 17.39 9.43
N LYS A 132 23.34 17.79 8.51
CA LYS A 132 22.99 18.17 7.14
C LYS A 132 22.47 17.01 6.28
N SER A 133 22.71 15.75 6.64
CA SER A 133 22.17 14.58 5.93
C SER A 133 20.78 14.16 6.42
N LEU A 134 20.36 14.63 7.61
CA LEU A 134 19.07 14.26 8.23
C LEU A 134 17.87 14.42 7.31
N PRO A 135 17.72 15.52 6.53
CA PRO A 135 16.57 15.68 5.65
C PRO A 135 16.46 14.57 4.61
N LEU A 136 17.60 14.15 4.05
CA LEU A 136 17.67 13.07 3.06
C LEU A 136 17.39 11.70 3.71
N LEU A 137 17.98 11.42 4.87
CA LEU A 137 17.79 10.15 5.58
C LEU A 137 16.33 9.99 6.06
N GLY A 138 15.73 11.07 6.58
CA GLY A 138 14.32 11.08 6.97
C GLY A 138 13.40 10.83 5.78
N MET A 139 13.66 11.48 4.64
CA MET A 139 12.94 11.24 3.40
C MET A 139 13.01 9.76 2.98
N LEU A 140 14.22 9.18 2.96
CA LEU A 140 14.49 7.80 2.57
C LEU A 140 13.85 6.78 3.51
N ALA A 141 13.74 7.08 4.81
CA ALA A 141 13.12 6.18 5.78
C ALA A 141 11.59 6.08 5.59
N ILE A 142 10.93 7.14 5.13
CA ILE A 142 9.46 7.14 4.96
C ILE A 142 9.00 6.21 3.84
N TRP A 143 9.77 6.06 2.77
CA TRP A 143 9.38 5.22 1.62
C TRP A 143 9.18 3.74 2.00
N PRO A 144 10.17 3.04 2.57
CA PRO A 144 10.01 1.63 2.94
C PRO A 144 8.99 1.44 4.04
N LEU A 145 8.83 2.40 4.96
CA LEU A 145 7.75 2.38 5.96
C LEU A 145 6.38 2.47 5.29
N GLY A 146 6.18 3.40 4.36
CA GLY A 146 4.94 3.55 3.63
C GLY A 146 4.60 2.33 2.77
N LEU A 147 5.61 1.74 2.12
CA LEU A 147 5.46 0.47 1.40
C LEU A 147 5.06 -0.67 2.35
N ALA A 148 5.74 -0.83 3.48
CA ALA A 148 5.46 -1.84 4.48
C ALA A 148 4.02 -1.72 5.03
N VAL A 149 3.58 -0.51 5.37
CA VAL A 149 2.22 -0.23 5.83
C VAL A 149 1.20 -0.55 4.73
N GLY A 150 1.46 -0.16 3.48
CA GLY A 150 0.58 -0.44 2.35
C GLY A 150 0.39 -1.94 2.09
N LEU A 151 1.48 -2.70 2.17
CA LEU A 151 1.48 -4.16 2.06
C LEU A 151 0.75 -4.83 3.23
N ALA A 152 1.03 -4.40 4.46
CA ALA A 152 0.36 -4.92 5.66
C ALA A 152 -1.15 -4.64 5.62
N TYR A 153 -1.55 -3.46 5.19
CA TYR A 153 -2.96 -3.10 5.00
C TYR A 153 -3.63 -3.95 3.92
N THR A 154 -2.98 -4.11 2.77
CA THR A 154 -3.49 -4.96 1.67
C THR A 154 -3.65 -6.41 2.12
N ARG A 155 -2.68 -6.97 2.83
CA ARG A 155 -2.78 -8.31 3.44
C ARG A 155 -3.97 -8.39 4.40
N ARG A 156 -4.17 -7.38 5.24
CA ARG A 156 -5.30 -7.33 6.19
C ARG A 156 -6.65 -7.33 5.46
N LEU A 157 -6.77 -6.61 4.34
CA LEU A 157 -7.98 -6.64 3.51
C LEU A 157 -8.24 -8.05 2.96
N MET A 158 -7.21 -8.72 2.47
CA MET A 158 -7.33 -10.06 1.90
C MET A 158 -7.68 -11.13 2.94
N ILE A 159 -7.11 -11.06 4.15
CA ILE A 159 -7.46 -11.98 5.24
C ILE A 159 -8.90 -11.76 5.72
N LYS A 160 -9.35 -10.51 5.76
CA LYS A 160 -10.70 -10.16 6.19
C LYS A 160 -11.73 -10.22 5.06
N SER A 161 -11.39 -10.79 3.90
CA SER A 161 -12.29 -10.80 2.73
C SER A 161 -13.68 -11.38 3.04
N PRO A 162 -13.86 -12.47 3.81
CA PRO A 162 -15.20 -13.02 4.06
C PRO A 162 -16.04 -12.07 4.92
N THR A 163 -15.45 -11.51 5.99
CA THR A 163 -16.13 -10.52 6.85
C THR A 163 -16.50 -9.25 6.10
N LEU A 164 -15.61 -8.77 5.24
CA LEU A 164 -15.87 -7.58 4.43
C LEU A 164 -16.99 -7.80 3.41
N TYR A 165 -17.10 -9.02 2.88
CA TYR A 165 -18.16 -9.40 1.96
C TYR A 165 -19.51 -9.55 2.67
N ALA A 166 -19.55 -10.20 3.83
CA ALA A 166 -20.75 -10.29 4.67
C ALA A 166 -21.31 -8.89 5.00
N GLN A 167 -20.45 -7.98 5.49
CA GLN A 167 -20.82 -6.59 5.78
C GLN A 167 -21.26 -5.77 4.55
N TRP A 168 -20.86 -6.19 3.35
CA TRP A 168 -21.28 -5.55 2.11
C TRP A 168 -22.66 -6.05 1.68
N LEU A 169 -22.95 -7.35 1.88
CA LEU A 169 -24.27 -7.93 1.67
C LEU A 169 -25.32 -7.33 2.61
N GLU A 170 -24.99 -7.14 3.89
CA GLU A 170 -25.87 -6.49 4.88
C GLU A 170 -26.23 -5.04 4.54
N ARG A 171 -25.36 -4.34 3.79
CA ARG A 171 -25.51 -2.92 3.44
C ARG A 171 -26.13 -2.71 2.06
N ARG A 172 -26.40 -3.78 1.32
CA ARG A 172 -26.99 -3.74 -0.02
C ARG A 172 -28.51 -3.65 0.07
#